data_AF-G5KD21-F1
#
_entry.id   AF-G5KD21-F1
#
_cell.length_a   1.000
_cell.length_b   1.000
_cell.length_c   1.000
_cell.angle_alpha   90.00
_cell.angle_beta   90.00
_cell.angle_gamma   90.00
#
_symmetry.space_group_name_H-M   'P 1'
#
loop_
_entity.id
_entity.type
_entity.pdbx_description
1 polymer ?
#
loop_
_entity_poly.entity_id
_entity_poly.type
_entity_poly.pdbx_seq_one_letter_code
_entity_poly.pdbx_strand_id
1 'polypeptide(L)'
;MQHSYSLRSVFIHSGYRTPIGVFKKQYSHTRPELLGAIFLNQLKNELPNQNLDAFICGNAIGTGGNIGRLCLLYSHFDERIPAQTVDL
;
A
#
# COMPACT_ATOMS: atom_id res chain seq x y z
N MET A 1 -22.11 15.99 28.70
CA MET A 1 -20.66 15.70 28.62
C MET A 1 -20.18 16.12 27.24
N GLN A 2 -19.36 17.17 27.15
CA GLN A 2 -18.71 17.57 25.90
C GLN A 2 -17.43 16.73 25.73
N HIS A 3 -17.36 15.87 24.72
CA HIS A 3 -16.12 15.23 24.33
C HIS A 3 -15.26 16.24 23.57
N SER A 4 -14.16 16.70 24.19
CA SER A 4 -13.12 17.44 23.49
C SER A 4 -12.29 16.45 22.66
N TYR A 5 -12.46 16.45 21.34
CA TYR A 5 -11.57 15.70 20.45
C TYR A 5 -10.20 16.40 20.39
N SER A 6 -9.16 15.73 20.87
CA SER A 6 -7.78 16.17 20.63
C SER A 6 -7.42 15.82 19.18
N LEU A 7 -7.43 16.81 18.29
CA LEU A 7 -6.90 16.63 16.94
C LEU A 7 -5.40 16.39 17.03
N ARG A 8 -4.95 15.23 16.56
CA ARG A 8 -3.53 14.94 16.41
C ARG A 8 -3.07 15.43 15.05
N SER A 9 -1.93 16.12 15.02
CA SER A 9 -1.29 16.50 13.76
C SER A 9 -0.85 15.25 13.00
N VAL A 10 -1.15 15.20 11.70
CA VAL A 10 -0.78 14.11 10.80
C VAL A 10 0.18 14.65 9.76
N PHE A 11 1.27 13.92 9.50
CA PHE A 11 2.32 14.32 8.58
C PHE A 11 2.65 13.16 7.62
N ILE A 12 3.11 13.49 6.42
CA ILE A 12 3.66 12.50 5.49
C ILE A 12 5.13 12.30 5.84
N HIS A 13 5.52 11.07 6.15
CA HIS A 13 6.91 10.73 6.46
C HIS A 13 7.76 10.52 5.19
N SER A 14 7.23 9.76 4.22
CA SER A 14 7.92 9.43 2.97
C SER A 14 6.92 9.11 1.85
N GLY A 15 7.40 9.06 0.61
CA GLY A 15 6.61 8.70 -0.56
C GLY A 15 7.47 8.16 -1.69
N TYR A 16 7.02 7.07 -2.32
CA TYR A 16 7.66 6.46 -3.48
C TYR A 16 6.62 6.07 -4.52
N ARG A 17 7.11 5.76 -5.72
CA ARG A 17 6.31 5.18 -6.79
C ARG A 17 7.17 4.28 -7.66
N THR A 18 6.54 3.33 -8.33
CA THR A 18 7.21 2.66 -9.45
C THR A 18 7.42 3.64 -10.60
N PRO A 19 8.34 3.34 -11.54
CA PRO A 19 8.26 3.90 -12.88
C PRO A 19 6.85 3.65 -13.46
N ILE A 20 6.38 4.55 -14.31
CA ILE A 20 5.08 4.39 -14.96
C ILE A 20 5.31 3.67 -16.29
N GLY A 21 4.75 2.47 -16.40
CA GLY A 21 4.78 1.70 -17.64
C GLY A 21 3.78 2.24 -18.65
N VAL A 22 4.06 1.99 -19.93
CA VAL A 22 3.07 2.23 -21.00
C VAL A 22 2.13 1.02 -21.07
N PHE A 23 0.84 1.27 -21.33
CA PHE A 23 -0.16 0.21 -21.47
C PHE A 23 0.31 -0.87 -22.46
N LYS A 24 0.23 -2.14 -22.05
CA LYS A 24 0.71 -3.32 -22.78
C LYS A 24 2.22 -3.34 -23.09
N LYS A 25 3.06 -2.61 -22.34
CA LYS A 25 4.53 -2.65 -22.46
C LYS A 25 5.19 -3.17 -21.17
N GLN A 26 5.96 -2.34 -20.47
CA GLN A 26 6.92 -2.74 -19.43
C GLN A 26 6.34 -3.68 -18.36
N TYR A 27 5.08 -3.48 -17.97
CA TYR A 27 4.40 -4.26 -16.94
C TYR A 27 3.26 -5.13 -17.47
N SER A 28 3.20 -5.41 -18.78
CA SER A 28 2.10 -6.15 -19.41
C SER A 28 1.87 -7.56 -18.86
N HIS A 29 2.92 -8.16 -18.28
CA HIS A 29 2.89 -9.50 -17.69
C HIS A 29 3.10 -9.50 -16.18
N THR A 30 3.18 -8.32 -15.57
CA THR A 30 3.32 -8.21 -14.12
C THR A 30 1.94 -8.05 -13.50
N ARG A 31 1.64 -8.91 -12.53
CA ARG A 31 0.39 -8.77 -11.77
C ARG A 31 0.46 -7.53 -10.87
N PRO A 32 -0.61 -6.73 -10.78
CA PRO A 32 -0.60 -5.45 -10.07
C PRO A 32 -0.24 -5.60 -8.58
N GLU A 33 -0.66 -6.67 -7.92
CA GLU A 33 -0.33 -6.93 -6.53
C GLU A 33 1.17 -7.14 -6.29
N LEU A 34 1.90 -7.64 -7.29
CA LEU A 34 3.35 -7.82 -7.22
C LEU A 34 4.09 -6.48 -7.37
N LEU A 35 3.57 -5.56 -8.19
CA LEU A 35 4.10 -4.19 -8.26
C LEU A 35 3.94 -3.47 -6.93
N GLY A 36 2.78 -3.62 -6.28
CA GLY A 36 2.54 -3.08 -4.94
C GLY A 36 3.47 -3.70 -3.88
N ALA A 37 3.69 -5.01 -3.91
CA ALA A 37 4.59 -5.69 -2.99
C ALA A 37 6.04 -5.22 -3.11
N ILE A 38 6.55 -5.00 -4.33
CA ILE A 38 7.90 -4.46 -4.55
C ILE A 38 8.06 -3.09 -3.87
N PHE A 39 7.05 -2.22 -4.01
CA PHE A 39 7.04 -0.92 -3.32
C PHE A 39 7.05 -1.07 -1.79
N LEU A 40 6.20 -1.94 -1.24
CA LEU A 40 6.13 -2.19 0.20
C LEU A 40 7.47 -2.71 0.74
N ASN A 41 8.13 -3.61 0.01
CA ASN A 41 9.45 -4.12 0.37
C ASN A 41 10.51 -3.02 0.40
N GLN A 42 10.49 -2.11 -0.59
CA GLN A 42 11.39 -0.96 -0.60
C GLN A 42 11.13 -0.05 0.60
N LEU A 43 9.86 0.25 0.92
CA LEU A 43 9.49 1.05 2.07
C LEU A 43 9.98 0.43 3.39
N LYS A 44 9.81 -0.90 3.55
CA LYS A 44 10.28 -1.62 4.74
C LYS A 44 11.80 -1.57 4.89
N ASN A 45 12.54 -1.62 3.78
CA ASN A 45 14.01 -1.56 3.79
C ASN A 45 14.53 -0.18 4.16
N GLU A 46 13.89 0.89 3.67
CA GLU A 46 14.26 2.28 3.97
C GLU A 46 13.86 2.69 5.40
N LEU A 47 12.78 2.09 5.93
CA LEU A 47 12.21 2.40 7.24
C LEU A 47 12.14 1.15 8.15
N PRO A 48 13.27 0.50 8.46
CA PRO A 48 13.28 -0.82 9.11
C PRO A 48 12.61 -0.81 10.50
N ASN A 49 12.77 0.31 11.22
CA ASN A 49 12.28 0.51 12.59
C ASN A 49 10.84 1.04 12.66
N GLN A 50 10.19 1.30 11.52
CA GLN A 50 8.81 1.77 11.51
C GLN A 50 7.84 0.58 11.47
N ASN A 51 6.81 0.67 12.31
CA ASN A 51 5.71 -0.28 12.33
C ASN A 51 4.59 0.24 11.44
N LEU A 52 4.02 -0.66 10.65
CA LEU A 52 2.88 -0.38 9.78
C LEU A 52 1.62 -0.88 10.49
N ASP A 53 0.73 0.01 10.88
CA ASP A 53 -0.50 -0.36 11.59
C ASP A 53 -1.62 -0.80 10.64
N ALA A 54 -1.67 -0.23 9.43
CA ALA A 54 -2.66 -0.56 8.41
C ALA A 54 -2.16 -0.18 7.01
N PHE A 55 -2.69 -0.87 5.99
CA PHE A 55 -2.43 -0.56 4.59
C PHE A 55 -3.72 -0.25 3.82
N ILE A 56 -3.79 0.90 3.17
CA ILE A 56 -4.93 1.30 2.34
C ILE A 56 -4.43 1.44 0.90
N CYS A 57 -5.06 0.72 -0.03
CA CYS A 57 -4.66 0.67 -1.43
C CYS A 57 -5.80 1.19 -2.32
N GLY A 58 -5.53 2.23 -3.11
CA GLY A 58 -6.45 2.69 -4.14
C GLY A 58 -6.37 1.81 -5.38
N ASN A 59 -7.50 1.35 -5.91
CA ASN A 59 -7.54 0.60 -7.17
C ASN A 59 -8.91 0.78 -7.86
N ALA A 60 -8.89 1.43 -9.04
CA ALA A 60 -10.11 1.72 -9.81
C ALA A 60 -10.47 0.65 -10.85
N ILE A 61 -9.48 0.06 -11.52
CA ILE A 61 -9.69 -0.89 -12.63
C ILE A 61 -8.72 -2.06 -12.47
N GLY A 62 -9.22 -3.29 -12.48
CA GLY A 62 -8.38 -4.49 -12.38
C GLY A 62 -9.12 -5.66 -11.75
N THR A 63 -8.37 -6.68 -11.30
CA THR A 63 -8.93 -7.79 -10.54
C THR A 63 -9.59 -7.26 -9.27
N GLY A 64 -10.87 -7.57 -9.07
CA GLY A 64 -11.63 -7.14 -7.89
C GLY A 64 -11.12 -7.75 -6.58
N GLY A 65 -11.90 -7.59 -5.52
CA GLY A 65 -11.54 -8.06 -4.18
C GLY A 65 -10.60 -7.10 -3.45
N ASN A 66 -9.73 -7.61 -2.58
CA ASN A 66 -8.83 -6.81 -1.76
C ASN A 66 -7.39 -6.90 -2.28
N ILE A 67 -7.10 -6.26 -3.41
CA ILE A 67 -5.75 -6.25 -4.00
C ILE A 67 -4.70 -5.69 -3.05
N GLY A 68 -5.07 -4.68 -2.24
CA GLY A 68 -4.20 -4.15 -1.19
C GLY A 68 -3.75 -5.23 -0.20
N ARG A 69 -4.65 -6.16 0.16
CA ARG A 69 -4.29 -7.33 0.98
C ARG A 69 -3.33 -8.27 0.27
N LEU A 70 -3.51 -8.51 -1.04
CA LEU A 70 -2.57 -9.32 -1.81
C LEU A 70 -1.19 -8.66 -1.89
N CYS A 71 -1.10 -7.34 -2.13
CA CYS A 71 0.17 -6.60 -2.10
C CYS A 71 0.92 -6.83 -0.79
N LEU A 72 0.21 -6.73 0.33
CA LEU A 72 0.79 -6.89 1.66
C LEU A 72 1.23 -8.34 1.92
N LEU A 73 0.42 -9.33 1.54
CA LEU A 73 0.76 -10.76 1.67
C LEU A 73 1.95 -11.20 0.80
N TYR A 74 2.18 -10.52 -0.33
CA TYR A 74 3.36 -10.73 -1.16
C TYR A 74 4.59 -9.91 -0.72
N SER A 75 4.43 -9.04 0.28
CA SER A 75 5.51 -8.21 0.82
C SER A 75 6.20 -8.86 2.03
N HIS A 76 7.22 -8.19 2.58
CA HIS A 76 7.94 -8.60 3.79
C HIS A 76 7.28 -8.10 5.09
N PHE A 77 6.10 -7.51 5.01
CA PHE A 77 5.33 -7.11 6.19
C PHE A 77 4.58 -8.29 6.79
N ASP A 78 4.31 -8.19 8.09
CA ASP A 78 3.59 -9.19 8.87
C ASP A 78 2.15 -9.39 8.34
N GLU A 79 1.73 -10.65 8.19
CA GLU A 79 0.40 -10.98 7.68
C GLU A 79 -0.74 -10.51 8.60
N ARG A 80 -0.48 -10.19 9.86
CA ARG A 80 -1.51 -9.69 10.80
C ARG A 80 -1.88 -8.23 10.54
N ILE A 81 -1.08 -7.49 9.77
CA ILE A 81 -1.36 -6.09 9.45
C ILE A 81 -2.63 -6.02 8.56
N PRO A 82 -3.66 -5.29 8.98
CA PRO A 82 -4.89 -5.16 8.20
C PRO A 82 -4.65 -4.38 6.91
N ALA A 83 -5.33 -4.78 5.84
CA ALA A 83 -5.29 -4.08 4.56
C ALA A 83 -6.69 -3.94 3.96
N GLN A 84 -6.96 -2.80 3.33
CA GLN A 84 -8.21 -2.54 2.62
C GLN A 84 -7.93 -1.91 1.25
N THR A 85 -8.71 -2.35 0.27
CA THR A 85 -8.75 -1.71 -1.05
C THR A 85 -9.91 -0.71 -1.08
N VAL A 86 -9.64 0.48 -1.58
CA VAL A 86 -10.63 1.55 -1.78
C VAL A 86 -10.73 1.90 -3.26
N ASP A 87 -11.93 2.21 -3.69
CA ASP A 87 -12.25 2.73 -5.01
C ASP A 87 -12.99 4.06 -4.81
N LEU A 88 -12.58 5.09 -5.56
CA LEU A 88 -13.05 6.48 -5.41
C LEU A 88 -13.35 7.08 -6.78
#